data_AF-A0A6L3VTF2-F1
#
_entry.id   AF-A0A6L3VTF2-F1
#
_cell.length_a   1.000
_cell.length_b   1.000
_cell.length_c   1.000
_cell.angle_alpha   90.00
_cell.angle_beta   90.00
_cell.angle_gamma   90.00
#
_symmetry.space_group_name_H-M   'P 1'
#
loop_
_entity.id
_entity.type
_entity.pdbx_description
1 polymer ?
#
loop_
_entity_poly.entity_id
_entity_poly.type
_entity_poly.pdbx_seq_one_letter_code
_entity_poly.pdbx_strand_id
1 'polypeptide(L)'
;MPRNRQDVDRDVKIAEIRRAAVGILRDGGPAALSHSAVAKRLGLARTAIYWYFPTKDDLFVAALADVYAEDLGTPPEDNRLMTRLRWAVERLTALQPLTHAMHERAKHSQAAADLEAGFQEAMTSRLRTLLAPHVEPGRLDLVTAAIVVFVEGLLVQPRSAQEREDLLHFLVTELTREPADPA
;
A
#
# COMPACT_ATOMS: atom_id res chain seq x y z
N MET A 1 -31.98 0.44 -4.91
CA MET A 1 -32.64 1.72 -4.60
C MET A 1 -31.76 2.86 -5.11
N PRO A 2 -32.32 3.90 -5.76
CA PRO A 2 -31.52 5.05 -6.22
C PRO A 2 -31.04 5.87 -5.02
N ARG A 3 -29.76 6.27 -5.01
CA ARG A 3 -29.15 7.09 -3.95
C ARG A 3 -29.82 8.47 -3.89
N ASN A 4 -30.09 8.98 -2.68
CA ASN A 4 -30.69 10.30 -2.49
C ASN A 4 -29.69 11.41 -2.84
N ARG A 5 -30.16 12.60 -3.23
CA ARG A 5 -29.32 13.77 -3.54
C ARG A 5 -28.40 14.15 -2.37
N GLN A 6 -28.88 14.00 -1.13
CA GLN A 6 -28.09 14.22 0.08
C GLN A 6 -26.94 13.22 0.24
N ASP A 7 -27.13 11.96 -0.15
CA ASP A 7 -26.06 10.95 -0.11
C ASP A 7 -24.99 11.23 -1.16
N VAL A 8 -25.41 11.66 -2.36
CA VAL A 8 -24.51 12.06 -3.44
C VAL A 8 -23.67 13.28 -3.02
N ASP A 9 -24.30 14.30 -2.44
CA ASP A 9 -23.59 15.49 -1.97
C ASP A 9 -22.58 15.14 -0.85
N ARG A 10 -22.92 14.19 0.02
CA ARG A 10 -22.03 13.69 1.08
C ARG A 10 -20.82 12.93 0.50
N ASP A 11 -21.06 12.01 -0.43
CA ASP A 11 -20.00 11.21 -1.06
C ASP A 11 -19.02 12.10 -1.84
N VAL A 12 -19.54 13.11 -2.55
CA VAL A 12 -18.72 14.12 -3.24
C VAL A 12 -17.84 14.87 -2.25
N LYS A 13 -18.40 15.32 -1.11
CA LYS A 13 -17.61 16.04 -0.10
C LYS A 13 -16.54 15.15 0.55
N ILE A 14 -16.85 13.88 0.82
CA ILE A 14 -15.86 12.91 1.31
C ILE A 14 -14.72 12.76 0.31
N ALA A 15 -15.02 12.60 -0.98
CA ALA A 15 -14.01 12.46 -2.01
C ALA A 15 -13.11 13.70 -2.13
N GLU A 16 -13.66 14.92 -2.02
CA GLU A 16 -12.88 16.15 -1.99
C GLU A 16 -11.93 16.22 -0.78
N ILE A 17 -12.42 15.85 0.40
CA ILE A 17 -11.63 15.81 1.63
C ILE A 17 -10.49 14.79 1.52
N ARG A 18 -10.78 13.59 1.02
CA ARG A 18 -9.76 12.55 0.80
C ARG A 18 -8.71 12.99 -0.20
N ARG A 19 -9.10 13.56 -1.34
CA ARG A 19 -8.16 14.08 -2.35
C ARG A 19 -7.25 15.17 -1.79
N ALA A 20 -7.78 16.09 -0.98
CA ALA A 20 -6.97 17.11 -0.30
C ALA A 20 -5.99 16.48 0.71
N ALA A 21 -6.43 15.46 1.45
CA ALA A 21 -5.58 14.72 2.38
C ALA A 21 -4.47 13.94 1.67
N VAL A 22 -4.76 13.28 0.55
CA VAL A 22 -3.77 12.62 -0.32
C VAL A 22 -2.70 13.62 -0.75
N GLY A 23 -3.09 14.80 -1.23
CA GLY A 23 -2.15 15.86 -1.59
C GLY A 23 -1.24 16.24 -0.41
N ILE A 24 -1.78 16.41 0.79
CA ILE A 24 -0.98 16.74 1.98
C ILE A 24 0.00 15.61 2.34
N LEU A 25 -0.43 14.34 2.23
CA LEU A 25 0.44 13.19 2.47
C LEU A 25 1.60 13.12 1.47
N ARG A 26 1.33 13.40 0.19
CA ARG A 26 2.36 13.42 -0.86
C ARG A 26 3.32 14.60 -0.70
N ASP A 27 2.81 15.77 -0.34
CA ASP A 27 3.60 17.01 -0.23
C ASP A 27 4.44 17.07 1.06
N GLY A 28 3.91 16.58 2.19
CA GLY A 28 4.49 16.78 3.52
C GLY A 28 4.53 15.54 4.42
N GLY A 29 4.17 14.37 3.90
CA GLY A 29 4.19 13.11 4.64
C GLY A 29 3.13 13.01 5.74
N PRO A 30 3.19 11.93 6.56
CA PRO A 30 2.20 11.64 7.60
C PRO A 30 2.05 12.73 8.67
N ALA A 31 3.14 13.42 8.99
CA ALA A 31 3.18 14.44 10.03
C ALA A 31 2.41 15.71 9.63
N ALA A 32 2.40 16.06 8.33
CA ALA A 32 1.71 17.24 7.82
C ALA A 32 0.17 17.11 7.83
N LEU A 33 -0.35 15.88 7.84
CA LEU A 33 -1.79 15.65 7.80
C LEU A 33 -2.46 16.04 9.13
N SER A 34 -3.48 16.89 9.04
CA SER A 34 -4.38 17.23 10.15
C SER A 34 -5.71 17.76 9.61
N HIS A 35 -6.78 17.71 10.43
CA HIS A 35 -8.05 18.36 10.08
C HIS A 35 -7.87 19.84 9.73
N SER A 36 -7.00 20.54 10.45
CA SER A 36 -6.65 21.94 10.20
C SER A 36 -6.00 22.15 8.84
N ALA A 37 -5.05 21.29 8.47
CA ALA A 37 -4.35 21.38 7.20
C ALA A 37 -5.30 21.12 6.03
N VAL A 38 -6.19 20.12 6.16
CA VAL A 38 -7.20 19.83 5.14
C VAL A 38 -8.24 20.95 5.04
N ALA A 39 -8.75 21.44 6.17
CA ALA A 39 -9.69 22.56 6.22
C ALA A 39 -9.10 23.80 5.53
N LYS A 40 -7.84 24.13 5.84
CA LYS A 40 -7.11 25.23 5.19
C LYS A 40 -6.96 25.02 3.68
N ARG A 41 -6.60 23.81 3.24
CA ARG A 41 -6.43 23.47 1.81
C ARG A 41 -7.75 23.58 1.03
N LEU A 42 -8.88 23.31 1.67
CA LEU A 42 -10.21 23.36 1.06
C LEU A 42 -10.98 24.68 1.28
N GLY A 43 -10.45 25.62 2.07
CA GLY A 43 -11.17 26.83 2.45
C GLY A 43 -12.41 26.55 3.32
N LEU A 44 -12.41 25.45 4.08
CA LEU A 44 -13.52 25.02 4.94
C LEU A 44 -13.26 25.34 6.41
N ALA A 45 -14.33 25.40 7.19
CA ALA A 45 -14.22 25.40 8.65
C ALA A 45 -13.68 24.06 9.16
N ARG A 46 -12.85 24.08 10.21
CA ARG A 46 -12.31 22.85 10.82
C ARG A 46 -13.41 21.89 11.30
N THR A 47 -14.50 22.44 11.84
CA THR A 47 -15.68 21.68 12.29
C THR A 47 -16.33 20.88 11.16
N ALA A 48 -16.26 21.38 9.92
CA ALA A 48 -16.77 20.63 8.77
C ALA A 48 -15.98 19.34 8.57
N ILE A 49 -14.65 19.36 8.69
CA ILE A 49 -13.85 18.14 8.50
C ILE A 49 -14.12 17.12 9.60
N TYR A 50 -14.26 17.56 10.87
CA TYR A 50 -14.61 16.68 11.99
C TYR A 50 -15.95 15.95 11.80
N TRP A 51 -16.90 16.55 11.08
CA TRP A 51 -18.18 15.92 10.79
C TRP A 51 -18.05 14.70 9.84
N TYR A 52 -17.10 14.74 8.91
CA TYR A 52 -16.85 13.64 7.97
C TYR A 52 -15.82 12.63 8.49
N PHE A 53 -14.79 13.12 9.20
CA PHE A 53 -13.70 12.31 9.74
C PHE A 53 -13.51 12.68 11.21
N PRO A 54 -14.14 11.95 12.15
CA PRO A 54 -14.13 12.29 13.58
C PRO A 54 -12.71 12.31 14.17
N THR A 55 -11.85 11.39 13.74
CA THR A 55 -10.47 11.31 14.21
C THR A 55 -9.46 11.59 13.10
N LYS A 56 -8.21 11.91 13.50
CA LYS A 56 -7.10 12.07 12.56
C LYS A 56 -6.75 10.74 11.88
N ASP A 57 -6.93 9.64 12.59
CA ASP A 57 -6.64 8.30 12.06
C ASP A 57 -7.66 7.89 11.01
N ASP A 58 -8.95 8.22 11.18
CA ASP A 58 -9.97 7.98 10.14
C ASP A 58 -9.61 8.71 8.83
N LEU A 59 -9.17 9.96 8.95
CA LEU A 59 -8.74 10.76 7.80
C LEU A 59 -7.45 10.19 7.17
N PHE A 60 -6.50 9.75 7.98
CA PHE A 60 -5.24 9.15 7.52
C PHE A 60 -5.49 7.83 6.79
N VAL A 61 -6.29 6.94 7.36
CA VAL A 61 -6.65 5.63 6.79
C VAL A 61 -7.37 5.82 5.46
N ALA A 62 -8.36 6.71 5.41
CA ALA A 62 -9.11 6.97 4.18
C ALA A 62 -8.23 7.55 3.06
N ALA A 63 -7.27 8.42 3.40
CA ALA A 63 -6.34 8.99 2.45
C ALA A 63 -5.26 7.98 2.02
N LEU A 64 -4.72 7.17 2.94
CA LEU A 64 -3.72 6.16 2.60
C LEU A 64 -4.30 5.06 1.72
N ALA A 65 -5.56 4.67 1.93
CA ALA A 65 -6.27 3.76 1.04
C ALA A 65 -6.32 4.27 -0.40
N ASP A 66 -6.55 5.58 -0.61
CA ASP A 66 -6.49 6.19 -1.95
C ASP A 66 -5.06 6.18 -2.50
N VAL A 67 -4.06 6.51 -1.69
CA VAL A 67 -2.65 6.44 -2.12
C VAL A 67 -2.28 5.02 -2.57
N TYR A 68 -2.67 3.98 -1.81
CA TYR A 68 -2.42 2.60 -2.22
C TYR A 68 -3.16 2.24 -3.52
N ALA A 69 -4.41 2.67 -3.68
CA ALA A 69 -5.16 2.43 -4.90
C ALA A 69 -4.51 3.13 -6.12
N GLU A 70 -4.05 4.37 -5.95
CA GLU A 70 -3.40 5.16 -7.01
C GLU A 70 -2.02 4.59 -7.38
N ASP A 71 -1.18 4.28 -6.39
CA ASP A 71 0.23 3.94 -6.64
C ASP A 71 0.45 2.46 -6.91
N LEU A 72 -0.47 1.58 -6.47
CA LEU A 72 -0.37 0.13 -6.60
C LEU A 72 -1.54 -0.50 -7.38
N GLY A 73 -2.53 0.28 -7.81
CA GLY A 73 -3.69 -0.22 -8.56
C GLY A 73 -3.43 -0.48 -10.04
N THR A 74 -2.46 0.22 -10.63
CA THR A 74 -2.13 0.13 -12.07
C THR A 74 -0.70 -0.36 -12.28
N PRO A 75 -0.47 -1.68 -12.15
CA PRO A 75 0.84 -2.25 -12.41
C PRO A 75 1.17 -2.26 -13.92
N PRO A 76 2.45 -2.38 -14.32
CA PRO A 76 2.88 -2.35 -15.72
C PRO A 76 2.18 -3.41 -16.59
N GLU A 77 1.90 -3.08 -17.85
CA GLU A 77 1.32 -4.03 -18.82
C GLU A 77 2.22 -5.26 -19.05
N ASP A 78 3.53 -5.08 -18.95
CA ASP A 78 4.50 -6.18 -18.98
C ASP A 78 4.34 -7.08 -17.75
N ASN A 79 3.78 -8.26 -17.97
CA ASN A 79 3.51 -9.27 -16.94
C ASN A 79 4.69 -10.19 -16.64
N ARG A 80 5.90 -9.92 -17.15
CA ARG A 80 7.09 -10.67 -16.71
C ARG A 80 7.28 -10.54 -15.21
N LEU A 81 7.47 -11.68 -14.53
CA LEU A 81 7.63 -11.77 -13.07
C LEU A 81 8.59 -10.70 -12.53
N MET A 82 9.77 -10.59 -13.14
CA MET A 82 10.78 -9.65 -12.66
C MET A 82 10.45 -8.18 -12.91
N THR A 83 9.80 -7.85 -14.03
CA THR A 83 9.32 -6.48 -14.27
C THR A 83 8.31 -6.07 -13.20
N ARG A 84 7.35 -6.95 -12.92
CA ARG A 84 6.27 -6.72 -11.95
C ARG A 84 6.78 -6.61 -10.52
N LEU A 85 7.70 -7.49 -10.12
CA LEU A 85 8.30 -7.45 -8.79
C LEU A 85 9.17 -6.21 -8.57
N ARG A 86 9.99 -5.83 -9.55
CA ARG A 86 10.83 -4.63 -9.46
C ARG A 86 9.98 -3.37 -9.31
N TRP A 87 8.93 -3.25 -10.13
CA TRP A 87 7.96 -2.16 -10.01
C TRP A 87 7.30 -2.14 -8.62
N ALA A 88 6.85 -3.29 -8.12
CA ALA A 88 6.18 -3.36 -6.82
C ALA A 88 7.12 -2.94 -5.68
N VAL A 89 8.36 -3.43 -5.66
CA VAL A 89 9.36 -3.06 -4.64
C VAL A 89 9.69 -1.56 -4.72
N GLU A 90 9.83 -1.00 -5.91
CA GLU A 90 10.05 0.43 -6.09
C GLU A 90 8.90 1.27 -5.55
N ARG A 91 7.65 0.92 -5.88
CA ARG A 91 6.45 1.62 -5.39
C ARG A 91 6.31 1.49 -3.87
N LEU A 92 6.49 0.30 -3.31
CA LEU A 92 6.44 0.05 -1.87
C LEU A 92 7.53 0.83 -1.12
N THR A 93 8.71 0.98 -1.71
CA THR A 93 9.78 1.82 -1.16
C THR A 93 9.34 3.28 -1.07
N ALA A 94 8.78 3.82 -2.15
CA ALA A 94 8.32 5.22 -2.16
C ALA A 94 7.25 5.48 -1.09
N LEU A 95 6.46 4.46 -0.76
CA LEU A 95 5.40 4.51 0.25
C LEU A 95 5.87 4.20 1.68
N GLN A 96 7.14 3.83 1.89
CA GLN A 96 7.68 3.40 3.18
C GLN A 96 7.36 4.37 4.34
N PRO A 97 7.50 5.71 4.21
CA PRO A 97 7.15 6.62 5.31
C PRO A 97 5.67 6.57 5.69
N LEU A 98 4.78 6.36 4.72
CA LEU A 98 3.33 6.24 4.96
C LEU A 98 3.01 4.91 5.61
N THR A 99 3.61 3.82 5.14
CA THR A 99 3.44 2.47 5.71
C THR A 99 3.96 2.41 7.15
N HIS A 100 5.11 2.99 7.45
CA HIS A 100 5.62 3.06 8.83
C HIS A 100 4.64 3.81 9.75
N ALA A 101 4.12 4.94 9.28
CA ALA A 101 3.15 5.71 10.05
C ALA A 101 1.78 5.01 10.16
N MET A 102 1.43 4.12 9.23
CA MET A 102 0.27 3.23 9.35
C MET A 102 0.50 2.18 10.43
N HIS A 103 1.65 1.52 10.40
CA HIS A 103 2.01 0.48 11.37
C HIS A 103 2.00 0.99 12.81
N GLU A 104 2.56 2.18 13.05
CA GLU A 104 2.49 2.79 14.38
C GLU A 104 1.05 3.06 14.83
N ARG A 105 0.17 3.46 13.92
CA ARG A 105 -1.26 3.71 14.22
C ARG A 105 -2.05 2.44 14.45
N ALA A 106 -1.74 1.36 13.74
CA ALA A 106 -2.41 0.07 13.87
C ALA A 106 -2.37 -0.46 15.32
N LYS A 107 -1.35 -0.07 16.10
CA LYS A 107 -1.22 -0.40 17.53
C LYS A 107 -2.36 0.16 18.41
N HIS A 108 -3.06 1.20 17.95
CA HIS A 108 -4.08 1.90 18.75
C HIS A 108 -5.34 2.32 17.97
N SER A 109 -5.42 2.04 16.66
CA SER A 109 -6.57 2.35 15.81
C SER A 109 -7.00 1.11 15.03
N GLN A 110 -8.23 0.64 15.29
CA GLN A 110 -8.80 -0.52 14.60
C GLN A 110 -8.87 -0.30 13.09
N ALA A 111 -9.29 0.89 12.65
CA ALA A 111 -9.37 1.21 11.22
C ALA A 111 -7.99 1.17 10.53
N ALA A 112 -6.92 1.52 11.26
CA ALA A 112 -5.55 1.39 10.76
C ALA A 112 -5.11 -0.08 10.67
N ALA A 113 -5.41 -0.88 11.71
CA ALA A 113 -5.11 -2.31 11.72
C ALA A 113 -5.85 -3.06 10.60
N ASP A 114 -7.12 -2.72 10.37
CA ASP A 114 -7.94 -3.33 9.30
C ASP A 114 -7.38 -3.01 7.91
N LEU A 115 -6.96 -1.75 7.68
CA LEU A 115 -6.35 -1.37 6.41
C LEU A 115 -4.97 -2.01 6.21
N GLU A 116 -4.15 -2.12 7.27
CA GLU A 116 -2.86 -2.81 7.22
C GLU A 116 -3.04 -4.30 6.86
N ALA A 117 -3.93 -5.01 7.55
CA ALA A 117 -4.22 -6.41 7.30
C ALA A 117 -4.76 -6.64 5.88
N GLY A 118 -5.73 -5.82 5.45
CA GLY A 118 -6.30 -5.91 4.10
C GLY A 118 -5.28 -5.59 3.00
N PHE A 119 -4.36 -4.65 3.25
CA PHE A 119 -3.27 -4.36 2.32
C PHE A 119 -2.31 -5.55 2.20
N GLN A 120 -1.89 -6.14 3.32
CA GLN A 120 -1.01 -7.29 3.34
C GLN A 120 -1.64 -8.48 2.61
N GLU A 121 -2.90 -8.80 2.91
CA GLU A 121 -3.65 -9.87 2.25
C GLU A 121 -3.73 -9.65 0.73
N ALA A 122 -4.10 -8.43 0.29
CA ALA A 122 -4.19 -8.11 -1.13
C ALA A 122 -2.84 -8.23 -1.85
N MET A 123 -1.75 -7.77 -1.23
CA MET A 123 -0.41 -7.84 -1.81
C MET A 123 0.10 -9.28 -1.87
N THR A 124 -0.08 -10.07 -0.82
CA THR A 124 0.26 -11.50 -0.79
C THR A 124 -0.53 -12.28 -1.84
N SER A 125 -1.83 -12.02 -1.98
CA SER A 125 -2.66 -12.67 -3.00
C SER A 125 -2.17 -12.32 -4.41
N ARG A 126 -1.89 -11.04 -4.70
CA ARG A 126 -1.36 -10.62 -6.01
C ARG A 126 -0.02 -11.26 -6.33
N LEU A 127 0.88 -11.32 -5.34
CA LEU A 127 2.18 -11.96 -5.48
C LEU A 127 2.04 -13.46 -5.75
N ARG A 128 1.17 -14.15 -5.00
CA ARG A 128 0.88 -15.57 -5.21
C ARG A 128 0.40 -15.83 -6.63
N THR A 129 -0.54 -15.02 -7.15
CA THR A 129 -1.03 -15.13 -8.53
C THR A 129 0.09 -14.92 -9.55
N LEU A 130 0.98 -13.95 -9.30
CA LEU A 130 2.12 -13.67 -10.17
C LEU A 130 3.14 -14.82 -10.18
N LEU A 131 3.34 -15.51 -9.05
CA LEU A 131 4.29 -16.61 -8.91
C LEU A 131 3.77 -17.97 -9.38
N ALA A 132 2.44 -18.18 -9.37
CA ALA A 132 1.84 -19.47 -9.67
C ALA A 132 2.30 -20.12 -11.00
N PRO A 133 2.55 -19.38 -12.10
CA PRO A 133 3.06 -19.97 -13.34
C PRO A 133 4.54 -20.39 -13.30
N HIS A 134 5.27 -19.99 -12.26
CA HIS A 134 6.73 -20.11 -12.15
C HIS A 134 7.19 -21.02 -11.01
N VAL A 135 6.26 -21.55 -10.22
CA VAL A 135 6.56 -22.32 -9.00
C VAL A 135 5.64 -23.52 -8.92
N GLU A 136 6.22 -24.68 -8.60
CA GLU A 136 5.46 -25.90 -8.33
C GLU A 136 4.33 -25.68 -7.30
N PRO A 137 3.11 -26.20 -7.51
CA PRO A 137 1.97 -25.93 -6.64
C PRO A 137 2.23 -26.22 -5.16
N GLY A 138 3.00 -27.27 -4.85
CA GLY A 138 3.36 -27.64 -3.47
C GLY A 138 4.35 -26.68 -2.78
N ARG A 139 5.04 -25.82 -3.55
CA ARG A 139 6.01 -24.84 -3.04
C ARG A 139 5.49 -23.40 -3.06
N LEU A 140 4.39 -23.13 -3.77
CA LEU A 140 3.89 -21.78 -4.03
C LEU A 140 3.72 -20.94 -2.76
N ASP A 141 3.15 -21.52 -1.71
CA ASP A 141 2.84 -20.80 -0.47
C ASP A 141 4.12 -20.43 0.29
N LEU A 142 5.07 -21.36 0.34
CA LEU A 142 6.37 -21.13 0.97
C LEU A 142 7.20 -20.10 0.20
N VAL A 143 7.23 -20.18 -1.13
CA VAL A 143 7.95 -19.21 -1.98
C VAL A 143 7.31 -17.83 -1.88
N THR A 144 5.98 -17.75 -1.88
CA THR A 144 5.26 -16.48 -1.68
C THR A 144 5.63 -15.87 -0.34
N ALA A 145 5.55 -16.63 0.76
CA ALA A 145 5.89 -16.17 2.09
C ALA A 145 7.35 -15.71 2.20
N ALA A 146 8.28 -16.47 1.62
CA ALA A 146 9.70 -16.12 1.60
C ALA A 146 9.96 -14.78 0.89
N ILE A 147 9.31 -14.56 -0.26
CA ILE A 147 9.43 -13.29 -1.00
C ILE A 147 8.80 -12.14 -0.22
N VAL A 148 7.64 -12.33 0.45
CA VAL A 148 7.03 -11.29 1.29
C VAL A 148 7.97 -10.88 2.41
N VAL A 149 8.45 -11.82 3.23
CA VAL A 149 9.36 -11.54 4.35
C VAL A 149 10.64 -10.86 3.87
N PHE A 150 11.17 -11.31 2.74
CA PHE A 150 12.35 -10.70 2.15
C PHE A 150 12.09 -9.26 1.67
N VAL A 151 10.99 -9.01 0.97
CA VAL A 151 10.60 -7.65 0.53
C VAL A 151 10.37 -6.74 1.74
N GLU A 152 9.68 -7.21 2.78
CA GLU A 152 9.53 -6.46 4.04
C GLU A 152 10.89 -6.10 4.64
N GLY A 153 11.83 -7.05 4.69
CA GLY A 153 13.21 -6.82 5.13
C GLY A 153 13.96 -5.81 4.25
N LEU A 154 13.77 -5.85 2.92
CA LEU A 154 14.33 -4.88 1.99
C LEU A 154 13.78 -3.46 2.19
N LEU A 155 12.53 -3.33 2.61
CA LEU A 155 11.88 -2.03 2.85
C LEU A 155 12.34 -1.39 4.16
N VAL A 156 12.73 -2.17 5.17
CA VAL A 156 13.16 -1.63 6.46
C VAL A 156 14.64 -1.20 6.45
N GLN A 157 15.48 -1.88 5.68
CA GLN A 157 16.93 -1.68 5.71
C GLN A 157 17.40 -0.65 4.67
N PRO A 158 18.24 0.33 5.04
CA PRO A 158 18.80 1.26 4.07
C PRO A 158 19.71 0.52 3.10
N ARG A 159 19.36 0.54 1.81
CA ARG A 159 20.10 -0.11 0.72
C ARG A 159 20.03 0.76 -0.52
N SER A 160 21.05 0.68 -1.38
CA SER A 160 21.00 1.33 -2.69
C SER A 160 19.91 0.70 -3.57
N ALA A 161 19.47 1.41 -4.62
CA ALA A 161 18.54 0.84 -5.59
C ALA A 161 19.13 -0.41 -6.27
N GLN A 162 20.41 -0.36 -6.62
CA GLN A 162 21.11 -1.47 -7.27
C GLN A 162 21.19 -2.71 -6.37
N GLU A 163 21.60 -2.57 -5.12
CA GLU A 163 21.70 -3.73 -4.21
C GLU A 163 20.35 -4.41 -3.99
N ARG A 164 19.26 -3.64 -3.92
CA ARG A 164 17.91 -4.22 -3.78
C ARG A 164 17.49 -4.98 -5.02
N GLU A 165 17.83 -4.47 -6.19
CA GLU A 165 17.57 -5.13 -7.46
C GLU A 165 18.35 -6.44 -7.58
N ASP A 166 19.64 -6.43 -7.25
CA ASP A 166 20.50 -7.62 -7.30
C ASP A 166 20.02 -8.70 -6.32
N LEU A 167 19.70 -8.33 -5.09
CA LEU A 167 19.19 -9.25 -4.07
C LEU A 167 17.83 -9.83 -4.46
N LEU A 168 16.92 -9.00 -4.98
CA LEU A 168 15.61 -9.45 -5.45
C LEU A 168 15.73 -10.42 -6.62
N HIS A 169 16.58 -10.09 -7.61
CA HIS A 169 16.83 -10.95 -8.75
C HIS A 169 17.43 -12.29 -8.33
N PHE A 170 18.41 -12.27 -7.42
CA PHE A 170 19.02 -13.48 -6.86
C PHE A 170 17.97 -14.37 -6.19
N LEU A 171 17.18 -13.81 -5.26
CA LEU A 171 16.18 -14.59 -4.52
C LEU A 171 15.15 -15.22 -5.46
N VAL A 172 14.57 -14.44 -6.37
CA VAL A 172 13.54 -14.93 -7.28
C VAL A 172 14.09 -16.03 -8.17
N THR A 173 15.29 -15.84 -8.74
CA THR A 173 15.94 -16.85 -9.57
C THR A 173 16.14 -18.16 -8.81
N GLU A 174 16.59 -18.12 -7.56
CA GLU A 174 16.81 -19.35 -6.77
C GLU A 174 15.49 -20.02 -6.37
N LEU A 175 14.46 -19.24 -6.03
CA LEU A 175 13.19 -19.79 -5.55
C LEU A 175 12.30 -20.35 -6.67
N THR A 176 12.41 -19.83 -7.88
CA THR A 176 11.65 -20.32 -9.05
C THR A 176 12.36 -21.42 -9.83
N ARG A 177 13.58 -21.82 -9.45
CA ARG A 177 14.22 -23.00 -10.03
C ARG A 177 13.48 -24.28 -9.59
N GLU A 178 13.34 -25.22 -10.52
CA GLU A 178 12.98 -26.59 -10.19
C GLU A 178 14.05 -27.18 -9.24
N PRO A 179 13.65 -27.88 -8.17
CA PRO A 179 14.63 -28.60 -7.36
C PRO A 179 15.28 -29.66 -8.26
N ALA A 180 16.61 -29.73 -8.24
CA ALA A 180 17.30 -30.86 -8.85
C ALA A 180 16.76 -32.15 -8.22
N ASP A 181 16.36 -33.11 -9.05
CA ASP A 181 15.89 -34.42 -8.61
C ASP A 181 16.93 -35.01 -7.64
N PRO A 182 16.57 -35.38 -6.39
CA PRO A 182 17.52 -36.02 -5.51
C PRO A 182 17.92 -37.36 -6.12
N ALA A 183 19.15 -37.43 -6.61
CA ALA A 183 19.79 -38.66 -7.10
C ALA A 183 19.83 -39.76 -6.04
#